data_AF-A0AAD9X9A5-F1
#
_entry.id   AF-A0AAD9X9A5-F1
#
_cell.length_a   1.000
_cell.length_b   1.000
_cell.length_c   1.000
_cell.angle_alpha   90.00
_cell.angle_beta   90.00
_cell.angle_gamma   90.00
#
_symmetry.space_group_name_H-M   'P 1'
#
loop_
_entity.id
_entity.type
_entity.pdbx_description
1 polymer ?
#
loop_
_entity_poly.entity_id
_entity_poly.type
_entity_poly.pdbx_seq_one_letter_code
_entity_poly.pdbx_strand_id
1 'polypeptide(L)'
;MRIEVGEVFPSKKQLQLQLGSYCLANRFQIRVFKSDTARYQVRCIVEDCSWKMCAARVQHSDYFQIRKFYNHHTCSTEARFPHQRHVSARVIEENIKDKFHDHRLYKPKEIVHDMQKEFGISCNYHKGYRARHIALEEIQGTLAESYSILPSYLYMLEQTNPGTITDFHTDSSNRFMYMFFCFKACIDCFLSSIRQVIAIDRTFLTGPHRGVLFVAVCIDGNEQIFPLAFGIGESETNEGWEWFLSRLHKAIGEVEDLVIVSDRKNSIITSVEKVFPNSFHGACAIHLQWNMLAHYGKNKALKRYFDRATRVYRESQFLQLMEQLANINSEAAQYVTAVRFDRWSRAYSPRKRYNIMSTNITESMNNALKGCKELPITGVIDYIRGVLQG
;
A
#
# COMPACT_ATOMS: atom_id res chain seq x y z
N MET A 1 7.56 27.09 22.91
CA MET A 1 8.63 26.20 23.39
C MET A 1 9.72 27.02 24.04
N ARG A 2 9.99 26.81 25.33
CA ARG A 2 11.05 27.52 26.08
C ARG A 2 12.14 26.51 26.42
N ILE A 3 13.40 26.93 26.28
CA ILE A 3 14.58 26.17 26.70
C ILE A 3 15.31 27.05 27.71
N GLU A 4 15.55 26.54 28.91
CA GLU A 4 16.13 27.35 30.00
C GLU A 4 17.28 26.63 30.73
N VAL A 5 18.12 27.42 31.42
CA VAL A 5 19.19 26.85 32.24
C VAL A 5 18.57 26.10 33.42
N GLY A 6 19.08 24.90 33.69
CA GLY A 6 18.57 24.04 34.76
C GLY A 6 17.54 23.02 34.29
N GLU A 7 16.97 23.19 33.09
CA GLU A 7 16.03 22.23 32.51
C GLU A 7 16.68 20.86 32.26
N VAL A 8 15.94 19.80 32.56
CA VAL A 8 16.42 18.42 32.54
C VAL A 8 15.62 17.60 31.52
N PHE A 9 16.34 16.90 30.65
CA PHE A 9 15.78 16.05 29.62
C PHE A 9 16.09 14.58 29.92
N PRO A 10 15.18 13.63 29.65
CA PRO A 10 15.40 12.21 29.93
C PRO A 10 16.62 11.60 29.24
N SER A 11 17.06 12.17 28.11
CA SER A 11 18.25 11.72 27.39
C SER A 11 18.84 12.82 26.52
N LYS A 12 20.10 12.63 26.08
CA LYS A 12 20.73 13.48 25.05
C LYS A 12 19.90 13.56 23.77
N LYS A 13 19.25 12.45 23.38
CA LYS A 13 18.42 12.37 22.16
C LYS A 13 17.17 13.25 22.28
N GLN A 14 16.52 13.25 23.45
CA GLN A 14 15.37 14.12 23.73
C GLN A 14 15.77 15.60 23.75
N LEU A 15 16.90 15.93 24.38
CA LEU A 15 17.45 17.29 24.33
C LEU A 15 17.73 17.74 22.88
N GLN A 16 18.33 16.89 22.05
CA GLN A 16 18.60 17.21 20.65
C GLN A 16 17.32 17.45 19.83
N LEU A 17 16.25 16.69 20.10
CA LEU A 17 14.95 16.85 19.46
C LEU A 17 14.32 18.21 19.82
N GLN A 18 14.21 18.50 21.12
CA GLN A 18 13.66 19.75 21.63
C GLN A 18 14.47 20.97 21.17
N LEU A 19 15.80 20.88 21.23
CA LEU A 19 16.67 21.92 20.71
C LEU A 19 16.47 22.14 19.21
N GLY A 20 16.31 21.07 18.44
CA GLY A 20 16.01 21.12 17.01
C GLY A 20 14.72 21.90 16.72
N SER A 21 13.62 21.57 17.40
CA SER A 21 12.35 22.28 17.28
C SER A 21 12.46 23.75 17.74
N TYR A 22 13.29 24.05 18.75
CA TYR A 22 13.54 25.42 19.19
C TYR A 22 14.27 26.24 18.14
N CYS A 23 15.31 25.68 17.52
CA CYS A 23 16.05 26.32 16.44
C CYS A 23 15.17 26.55 15.21
N LEU A 24 14.23 25.64 14.93
CA LEU A 24 13.24 25.79 13.88
C LEU A 24 12.30 26.97 14.12
N ALA A 25 11.66 27.02 15.29
CA ALA A 25 10.73 28.09 15.65
C ALA A 25 11.43 29.46 15.66
N ASN A 26 12.67 29.51 16.14
CA ASN A 26 13.44 30.75 16.29
C ASN A 26 14.35 31.07 15.10
N ARG A 27 14.25 30.31 14.00
CA ARG A 27 14.86 30.68 12.72
C ARG A 27 16.39 30.87 12.83
N PHE A 28 17.12 29.83 13.25
CA PHE A 28 18.59 29.78 13.17
C PHE A 28 19.13 28.34 13.08
N GLN A 29 20.40 28.19 12.71
CA GLN A 29 21.09 26.89 12.68
C GLN A 29 22.21 26.81 13.71
N ILE A 30 22.48 25.57 14.13
CA ILE A 30 23.52 25.24 15.10
C ILE A 30 24.52 24.26 14.51
N ARG A 31 25.78 24.38 14.95
CA ARG A 31 26.81 23.37 14.75
C ARG A 31 27.15 22.70 16.08
N VAL A 32 27.38 21.39 16.04
CA VAL A 32 27.84 20.63 17.20
C VAL A 32 29.31 20.96 17.41
N PHE A 33 29.63 21.58 18.53
CA PHE A 33 31.01 21.87 18.92
C PHE A 33 31.64 20.67 19.63
N LYS A 34 30.87 20.01 20.52
CA LYS A 34 31.30 18.78 21.20
C LYS A 34 30.08 17.92 21.56
N SER A 35 30.16 16.62 21.30
CA SER A 35 29.12 15.65 21.68
C SER A 35 29.78 14.35 22.08
N ASP A 36 29.62 13.97 23.34
CA ASP A 36 30.08 12.70 23.89
C ASP A 36 29.01 12.12 24.84
N THR A 37 29.32 11.06 25.59
CA THR A 37 28.36 10.44 26.52
C THR A 37 28.07 11.29 27.75
N ALA A 38 28.91 12.30 28.05
CA ALA A 38 28.78 13.14 29.23
C ALA A 38 28.35 14.58 28.90
N ARG A 39 28.57 15.07 27.68
CA ARG A 39 28.43 16.49 27.32
C ARG A 39 27.83 16.65 25.92
N TYR A 40 27.03 17.70 25.78
CA TYR A 40 26.52 18.16 24.50
C TYR A 40 26.63 19.69 24.43
N GLN A 41 27.47 20.17 23.52
CA GLN A 41 27.78 21.59 23.34
C GLN A 41 27.54 21.99 21.89
N VAL A 42 26.75 23.04 21.72
CA VAL A 42 26.35 23.56 20.42
C VAL A 42 26.57 25.06 20.38
N ARG A 43 26.80 25.57 19.17
CA ARG A 43 26.96 27.00 18.88
C ARG A 43 26.17 27.34 17.64
N CYS A 44 25.90 28.63 17.42
CA CYS A 44 25.36 29.07 16.14
C CYS A 44 26.29 28.68 14.99
N ILE A 45 25.72 28.44 13.81
CA ILE A 45 26.49 28.09 12.61
C ILE A 45 27.41 29.23 12.15
N VAL A 46 27.01 30.48 12.40
CA VAL A 46 27.81 31.66 12.09
C VAL A 46 28.99 31.72 13.04
N GLU A 47 30.18 31.89 12.48
CA GLU A 47 31.40 32.03 13.25
C GLU A 47 31.32 33.25 14.17
N ASP A 48 31.93 33.14 15.36
CA ASP A 48 31.95 34.19 16.39
C ASP A 48 30.60 34.72 16.90
N CYS A 49 29.49 34.05 16.54
CA CYS A 49 28.21 34.34 17.13
C CYS A 49 28.19 33.96 18.63
N SER A 50 27.64 34.85 19.46
CA SER A 50 27.55 34.68 20.92
C SER A 50 26.60 33.57 21.37
N TRP A 51 25.70 33.12 20.50
CA TRP A 51 24.72 32.09 20.85
C TRP A 51 25.39 30.72 21.05
N LYS A 52 25.15 30.12 22.21
CA LYS A 52 25.68 28.79 22.57
C LYS A 52 24.86 28.14 23.68
N MET A 53 24.79 26.81 23.64
CA MET A 53 24.16 26.01 24.68
C MET A 53 25.09 24.85 25.07
N CYS A 54 25.20 24.61 26.37
CA CYS A 54 25.93 23.49 26.94
C CYS A 54 25.01 22.69 27.86
N ALA A 55 24.92 21.39 27.61
CA ALA A 55 24.28 20.44 28.50
C ALA A 55 25.26 19.36 28.94
N ALA A 56 25.02 18.79 30.11
CA ALA A 56 25.81 17.70 30.66
C ALA A 56 24.90 16.62 31.25
N ARG A 57 25.36 15.38 31.19
CA ARG A 57 24.70 14.24 31.81
C ARG A 57 24.64 14.45 33.33
N VAL A 58 23.48 14.20 33.93
CA VAL A 58 23.31 14.19 35.38
C VAL A 58 23.96 12.93 35.93
N GLN A 59 24.70 13.04 37.04
CA GLN A 59 25.47 11.93 37.61
C GLN A 59 24.59 10.70 37.82
N HIS A 60 25.15 9.53 37.51
CA HIS A 60 24.48 8.22 37.67
C HIS A 60 23.11 8.09 36.97
N SER A 61 22.87 8.86 35.91
CA SER A 61 21.60 8.79 35.16
C SER A 61 21.81 9.01 33.67
N ASP A 62 20.77 8.77 32.87
CA ASP A 62 20.76 9.08 31.43
C ASP A 62 20.28 10.51 31.12
N TYR A 63 19.83 11.23 32.15
CA TYR A 63 19.27 12.56 32.01
C TYR A 63 20.35 13.57 31.63
N PHE A 64 19.98 14.55 30.81
CA PHE A 64 20.84 15.66 30.41
C PHE A 64 20.25 16.98 30.90
N GLN A 65 21.05 17.76 31.63
CA GLN A 65 20.65 19.07 32.13
C GLN A 65 21.37 20.18 31.37
N ILE A 66 20.63 21.24 31.02
CA ILE A 66 21.21 22.45 30.45
C ILE A 66 21.97 23.20 31.54
N ARG A 67 23.28 23.34 31.35
CA ARG A 67 24.19 24.00 32.30
C ARG A 67 24.43 25.46 31.94
N LYS A 68 24.48 25.76 30.64
CA LYS A 68 24.70 27.11 30.13
C LYS A 68 23.85 27.33 28.90
N PHE A 69 23.18 28.47 28.84
CA PHE A 69 22.41 28.87 27.68
C PHE A 69 22.54 30.37 27.45
N TYR A 70 23.26 30.75 26.39
CA TYR A 70 23.42 32.13 25.98
C TYR A 70 22.52 32.36 24.78
N ASN A 71 21.33 32.88 25.04
CA ASN A 71 20.25 33.01 24.05
C ASN A 71 20.26 34.37 23.32
N HIS A 72 21.45 34.91 23.07
CA HIS A 72 21.64 36.16 22.34
C HIS A 72 22.45 35.86 21.09
N HIS A 73 22.02 36.40 19.94
CA HIS A 73 22.74 36.28 18.68
C HIS A 73 23.37 37.63 18.32
N THR A 74 24.68 37.63 18.03
CA THR A 74 25.40 38.79 17.49
C THR A 74 25.43 38.83 15.97
N CYS A 75 25.02 37.75 15.29
CA CYS A 75 24.97 37.68 13.83
C CYS A 75 23.62 38.16 13.26
N SER A 76 23.61 38.64 12.01
CA SER A 76 22.38 39.02 11.31
C SER A 76 21.46 37.82 11.08
N THR A 77 20.16 38.07 10.96
CA THR A 77 19.18 37.00 10.69
C THR A 77 19.46 36.28 9.38
N GLU A 78 19.91 36.99 8.34
CA GLU A 78 20.26 36.42 7.03
C GLU A 78 21.45 35.47 7.12
N ALA A 79 22.50 35.84 7.87
CA ALA A 79 23.70 35.03 8.05
C ALA A 79 23.44 33.72 8.82
N ARG A 80 22.36 33.64 9.61
CA ARG A 80 21.96 32.43 10.34
C ARG A 80 21.50 31.28 9.42
N PHE A 81 21.44 31.52 8.11
CA PHE A 81 20.96 30.58 7.09
C PHE A 81 21.88 30.44 5.86
N PRO A 82 23.16 30.06 6.02
CA PRO A 82 24.09 30.08 4.89
C PRO A 82 23.68 29.12 3.78
N HIS A 83 23.17 27.92 4.12
CA HIS A 83 22.72 26.89 3.18
C HIS A 83 21.62 25.96 3.78
N GLN A 84 21.04 25.10 2.94
CA GLN A 84 19.92 24.18 3.21
C GLN A 84 19.89 23.63 4.65
N ARG A 85 18.70 23.69 5.26
CA ARG A 85 18.53 23.33 6.67
C ARG A 85 18.77 21.85 6.92
N HIS A 86 19.73 21.55 7.80
CA HIS A 86 19.92 20.20 8.33
C HIS A 86 18.92 19.89 9.45
N VAL A 87 17.64 19.81 9.11
CA VAL A 87 16.62 19.27 10.02
C VAL A 87 16.65 17.75 9.94
N SER A 88 16.59 17.08 11.08
CA SER A 88 16.47 15.62 11.16
C SER A 88 15.04 15.19 10.83
N ALA A 89 14.87 13.95 10.38
CA ALA A 89 13.53 13.41 10.11
C ALA A 89 12.63 13.41 11.36
N ARG A 90 13.19 13.18 12.56
CA ARG A 90 12.45 13.24 13.83
C ARG A 90 11.96 14.63 14.18
N VAL A 91 12.77 15.66 13.93
CA VAL A 91 12.31 17.04 14.16
C VAL A 91 11.21 17.41 13.17
N ILE A 92 11.29 16.96 11.92
CA ILE A 92 10.19 17.15 10.96
C ILE A 92 8.93 16.46 11.47
N GLU A 93 9.03 15.18 11.82
CA GLU A 93 7.96 14.33 12.35
C GLU A 93 7.25 14.98 13.55
N GLU A 94 7.98 15.40 14.58
CA GLU A 94 7.40 16.06 15.77
C GLU A 94 6.54 17.29 15.43
N ASN A 95 6.86 18.00 14.33
CA ASN A 95 6.12 19.19 13.88
C ASN A 95 4.97 18.87 12.91
N ILE A 96 4.84 17.62 12.46
CA ILE A 96 3.79 17.18 11.55
C ILE A 96 2.89 16.09 12.12
N LYS A 97 3.24 15.48 13.25
CA LYS A 97 2.51 14.34 13.83
C LYS A 97 1.02 14.60 14.03
N ASP A 98 0.66 15.81 14.45
CA ASP A 98 -0.73 16.21 14.66
C ASP A 98 -1.53 16.25 13.34
N LYS A 99 -0.86 16.33 12.19
CA LYS A 99 -1.48 16.30 10.86
C LYS A 99 -1.85 14.88 10.39
N PHE A 100 -1.50 13.83 11.15
CA PHE A 100 -1.80 12.43 10.83
C PHE A 100 -3.08 11.89 11.48
N HIS A 101 -3.80 12.67 12.30
CA HIS A 101 -4.94 12.19 13.10
C HIS A 101 -6.16 11.72 12.28
N ASP A 102 -6.36 12.22 11.05
CA ASP A 102 -7.57 11.93 10.26
C ASP A 102 -7.41 10.81 9.21
N HIS A 103 -6.49 9.86 9.42
CA HIS A 103 -6.15 8.83 8.39
C HIS A 103 -5.73 9.43 7.03
N ARG A 104 -5.48 10.74 6.99
CA ARG A 104 -5.00 11.42 5.78
C ARG A 104 -3.61 10.91 5.50
N LEU A 105 -3.45 10.35 4.32
CA LEU A 105 -2.14 9.93 3.80
C LEU A 105 -1.33 11.18 3.48
N TYR A 106 -0.73 11.77 4.50
CA TYR A 106 0.07 12.97 4.35
C TYR A 106 1.32 12.63 3.55
N LYS A 107 1.37 13.06 2.29
CA LYS A 107 2.37 12.60 1.34
C LYS A 107 3.72 13.25 1.65
N PRO A 108 4.85 12.57 1.38
CA PRO A 108 6.17 13.17 1.54
C PRO A 108 6.35 14.52 0.82
N LYS A 109 5.69 14.72 -0.33
CA LYS A 109 5.71 16.00 -1.06
C LYS A 109 4.94 17.11 -0.33
N GLU A 110 3.82 16.78 0.31
CA GLU A 110 3.06 17.73 1.13
C GLU A 110 3.86 18.11 2.38
N ILE A 111 4.52 17.13 3.01
CA ILE A 111 5.46 17.39 4.12
C ILE A 111 6.56 18.36 3.69
N VAL A 112 7.23 18.09 2.57
CA VAL A 112 8.27 18.99 2.06
C VAL A 112 7.73 20.39 1.78
N HIS A 113 6.53 20.49 1.18
CA HIS A 113 5.89 21.77 0.90
C HIS A 113 5.55 22.55 2.18
N ASP A 114 4.94 21.91 3.16
CA ASP A 114 4.55 22.53 4.42
C ASP A 114 5.77 22.95 5.23
N MET A 115 6.83 22.12 5.26
CA MET A 115 8.09 22.50 5.89
C MET A 115 8.71 23.74 5.24
N GLN A 116 8.60 23.89 3.92
CA GLN A 116 9.04 25.10 3.22
C GLN A 116 8.11 26.29 3.53
N LYS A 117 6.80 26.10 3.53
CA LYS A 117 5.80 27.17 3.69
C LYS A 117 5.74 27.72 5.11
N GLU A 118 5.64 26.85 6.11
CA GLU A 118 5.44 27.22 7.51
C GLU A 118 6.75 27.64 8.18
N PHE A 119 7.82 26.91 7.85
CA PHE A 119 9.09 27.11 8.53
C PHE A 119 10.15 27.75 7.65
N GLY A 120 10.05 27.73 6.31
CA GLY A 120 11.10 28.15 5.38
C GLY A 120 12.18 27.08 5.15
N ILE A 121 11.87 25.81 5.43
CA ILE A 121 12.80 24.67 5.36
C ILE A 121 12.76 24.00 4.00
N SER A 122 13.85 24.14 3.24
CA SER A 122 14.08 23.28 2.09
C SER A 122 14.61 21.93 2.59
N CYS A 123 13.76 20.91 2.57
CA CYS A 123 14.14 19.52 2.82
C CYS A 123 13.89 18.69 1.55
N ASN A 124 14.72 17.67 1.33
CA ASN A 124 14.54 16.79 0.19
C ASN A 124 13.42 15.77 0.45
N TYR A 125 12.93 15.16 -0.64
CA TYR A 125 11.89 14.14 -0.59
C TYR A 125 12.19 13.00 0.40
N HIS A 126 13.43 12.51 0.43
CA HIS A 126 13.83 11.41 1.31
C HIS A 126 13.70 11.76 2.80
N LYS A 127 13.94 13.02 3.20
CA LYS A 127 13.72 13.46 4.58
C LYS A 127 12.24 13.49 4.93
N GLY A 128 11.40 14.06 4.06
CA GLY A 128 9.95 14.05 4.25
C GLY A 128 9.39 12.63 4.33
N TYR A 129 9.90 11.72 3.48
CA TYR A 129 9.56 10.30 3.51
C TYR A 129 9.96 9.65 4.84
N ARG A 130 11.19 9.86 5.32
CA ARG A 130 11.63 9.31 6.61
C ARG A 130 10.83 9.86 7.79
N ALA A 131 10.53 11.16 7.80
CA ALA A 131 9.75 11.80 8.85
C ALA A 131 8.34 11.19 8.93
N ARG A 132 7.70 11.01 7.77
CA ARG A 132 6.42 10.31 7.65
C ARG A 132 6.47 8.90 8.21
N HIS A 133 7.50 8.12 7.86
CA HIS A 133 7.64 6.75 8.35
C HIS A 133 7.75 6.70 9.88
N ILE A 134 8.53 7.61 10.48
CA ILE A 134 8.63 7.72 11.94
C ILE A 134 7.26 8.05 12.55
N ALA A 135 6.52 8.99 11.97
CA ALA A 135 5.19 9.37 12.45
C ALA A 135 4.22 8.18 12.42
N LEU A 136 4.18 7.45 11.30
CA LEU A 136 3.33 6.27 11.13
C LEU A 136 3.72 5.16 12.10
N GLU A 137 5.01 4.94 12.34
CA GLU A 137 5.50 3.95 13.30
C GLU A 137 5.10 4.29 14.75
N GLU A 138 5.13 5.56 15.13
CA GLU A 138 4.69 5.98 16.48
C GLU A 138 3.17 5.88 16.66
N ILE A 139 2.38 6.08 15.60
CA ILE A 139 0.92 6.00 15.64
C ILE A 139 0.42 4.54 15.56
N GLN A 140 1.02 3.73 14.69
CA GLN A 140 0.52 2.40 14.32
C GLN A 140 1.35 1.26 14.91
N GLY A 141 2.42 1.58 15.64
CA GLY A 141 3.40 0.63 16.14
C GLY A 141 4.48 0.27 15.12
N THR A 142 5.50 -0.40 15.60
CA THR A 142 6.60 -0.86 14.76
C THR A 142 6.16 -1.99 13.83
N LEU A 143 6.93 -2.20 12.76
CA LEU A 143 6.67 -3.29 11.83
C LEU A 143 6.73 -4.65 12.53
N ALA A 144 7.75 -4.87 13.37
CA ALA A 144 7.91 -6.11 14.12
C ALA A 144 6.70 -6.36 15.04
N GLU A 145 6.23 -5.32 15.73
CA GLU A 145 5.03 -5.39 16.55
C GLU A 145 3.80 -5.74 15.70
N SER A 146 3.62 -5.08 14.55
CA SER A 146 2.47 -5.32 13.65
C SER A 146 2.37 -6.79 13.22
N TYR A 147 3.47 -7.44 12.88
CA TYR A 147 3.47 -8.88 12.55
C TYR A 147 3.29 -9.76 13.78
N SER A 148 3.85 -9.38 14.93
CA SER A 148 3.73 -10.16 16.17
C SER A 148 2.29 -10.24 16.69
N ILE A 149 1.48 -9.19 16.46
CA ILE A 149 0.09 -9.15 16.93
C ILE A 149 -0.91 -9.75 15.93
N LEU A 150 -0.50 -10.04 14.69
CA LEU A 150 -1.39 -10.56 13.65
C LEU A 150 -2.19 -11.80 14.06
N PRO A 151 -1.59 -12.85 14.67
CA PRO A 151 -2.35 -14.03 15.07
C PRO A 151 -3.46 -13.68 16.06
N SER A 152 -3.16 -12.87 17.07
CA SER A 152 -4.13 -12.40 18.06
C SER A 152 -5.20 -11.49 17.43
N TYR A 153 -4.81 -10.63 16.48
CA TYR A 153 -5.73 -9.77 15.75
C TYR A 153 -6.73 -10.61 14.94
N LEU A 154 -6.25 -11.58 14.16
CA LEU A 154 -7.10 -12.46 13.34
C LEU A 154 -8.01 -13.31 14.22
N TYR A 155 -7.50 -13.86 15.32
CA TYR A 155 -8.31 -14.54 16.32
C TYR A 155 -9.45 -13.66 16.84
N MET A 156 -9.16 -12.41 17.24
CA MET A 156 -10.18 -11.48 17.70
C MET A 156 -11.17 -11.09 16.59
N LEU A 157 -10.73 -11.03 15.33
CA LEU A 157 -11.61 -10.80 14.19
C LEU A 157 -12.66 -11.91 14.04
N GLU A 158 -12.25 -13.18 14.22
CA GLU A 158 -13.14 -14.33 14.22
C GLU A 158 -14.10 -14.32 15.43
N GLN A 159 -13.61 -13.95 16.63
CA GLN A 159 -14.47 -13.88 17.82
C GLN A 159 -15.52 -12.78 17.72
N THR A 160 -15.15 -11.62 17.17
CA THR A 160 -16.04 -10.45 17.03
C THR A 160 -16.99 -10.56 15.85
N ASN A 161 -16.63 -11.31 14.81
CA ASN A 161 -17.47 -11.57 13.64
C ASN A 161 -17.55 -13.07 13.37
N PRO A 162 -18.36 -13.83 14.15
CA PRO A 162 -18.45 -15.28 14.03
C PRO A 162 -18.73 -15.75 12.59
N GLY A 163 -17.97 -16.75 12.14
CA GLY A 163 -18.02 -17.26 10.78
C GLY A 163 -17.10 -16.54 9.78
N THR A 164 -16.41 -15.48 10.20
CA THR A 164 -15.28 -14.93 9.44
C THR A 164 -14.20 -15.99 9.34
N ILE A 165 -13.64 -16.17 8.15
CA ILE A 165 -12.58 -17.14 7.90
C ILE A 165 -11.26 -16.38 7.81
N THR A 166 -10.33 -16.69 8.70
CA THR A 166 -8.95 -16.19 8.61
C THR A 166 -7.97 -17.35 8.46
N ASP A 167 -6.77 -17.04 7.98
CA ASP A 167 -5.64 -17.97 8.03
C ASP A 167 -4.33 -17.19 8.11
N PHE A 168 -3.35 -17.77 8.79
CA PHE A 168 -2.03 -17.19 9.00
C PHE A 168 -0.98 -18.29 8.93
N HIS A 169 0.02 -18.10 8.07
CA HIS A 169 1.05 -19.09 7.80
C HIS A 169 2.45 -18.50 7.99
N THR A 170 3.29 -19.24 8.70
CA THR A 170 4.72 -18.97 8.87
C THR A 170 5.56 -20.12 8.37
N ASP A 171 6.80 -19.82 7.98
CA ASP A 171 7.78 -20.85 7.67
C ASP A 171 8.30 -21.58 8.93
N SER A 172 9.23 -22.52 8.73
CA SER A 172 9.86 -23.28 9.81
C SER A 172 10.69 -22.43 10.79
N SER A 173 10.99 -21.19 10.44
CA SER A 173 11.72 -20.22 11.26
C SER A 173 10.79 -19.17 11.89
N ASN A 174 9.47 -19.42 11.90
CA ASN A 174 8.44 -18.50 12.37
C ASN A 174 8.42 -17.15 11.63
N ARG A 175 8.88 -17.10 10.38
CA ARG A 175 8.77 -15.92 9.54
C ARG A 175 7.44 -15.94 8.82
N PHE A 176 6.77 -14.78 8.82
CA PHE A 176 5.51 -14.59 8.11
C PHE A 176 5.65 -14.98 6.63
N MET A 177 4.72 -15.78 6.12
CA MET A 177 4.62 -16.11 4.69
C MET A 177 3.34 -15.59 4.07
N TYR A 178 2.20 -15.95 4.68
CA TYR A 178 0.89 -15.65 4.13
C TYR A 178 -0.13 -15.32 5.21
N MET A 179 -1.10 -14.48 4.88
CA MET A 179 -2.35 -14.35 5.62
C MET A 179 -3.55 -14.19 4.70
N PHE A 180 -4.72 -14.54 5.21
CA PHE A 180 -5.99 -14.48 4.50
C PHE A 180 -7.09 -14.04 5.45
N PHE A 181 -8.06 -13.30 4.93
CA PHE A 181 -9.33 -13.10 5.61
C PHE A 181 -10.48 -12.93 4.62
N CYS A 182 -11.64 -13.45 5.00
CA CYS A 182 -12.90 -13.33 4.31
C CYS A 182 -14.02 -13.20 5.35
N PHE A 183 -14.68 -12.03 5.38
CA PHE A 183 -15.71 -11.75 6.38
C PHE A 183 -16.95 -12.61 6.16
N LYS A 184 -17.59 -13.05 7.25
CA LYS A 184 -18.82 -13.85 7.17
C LYS A 184 -19.90 -13.21 6.29
N ALA A 185 -20.11 -11.90 6.45
CA ALA A 185 -21.07 -11.15 5.65
C ALA A 185 -20.74 -11.16 4.15
N CYS A 186 -19.45 -11.09 3.79
CA CYS A 186 -19.01 -11.21 2.40
C CYS A 186 -19.27 -12.60 1.83
N ILE A 187 -18.99 -13.65 2.61
CA ILE A 187 -19.26 -15.05 2.24
C ILE A 187 -20.77 -15.24 2.01
N ASP A 188 -21.59 -14.85 2.98
CA ASP A 188 -23.04 -15.04 2.92
C ASP A 188 -23.66 -14.31 1.73
N CYS A 189 -23.32 -13.03 1.57
CA CYS A 189 -23.80 -12.24 0.45
C CYS A 189 -23.38 -12.88 -0.89
N PHE A 190 -22.14 -13.34 -0.99
CA PHE A 190 -21.64 -14.00 -2.19
C PHE A 190 -22.46 -15.24 -2.56
N LEU A 191 -22.76 -16.08 -1.57
CA LEU A 191 -23.49 -17.33 -1.77
C LEU A 191 -24.99 -17.11 -2.01
N SER A 192 -25.60 -16.08 -1.41
CA SER A 192 -27.05 -15.88 -1.49
C SER A 192 -27.50 -14.89 -2.57
N SER A 193 -26.68 -13.88 -2.89
CA SER A 193 -27.16 -12.65 -3.53
C SER A 193 -26.28 -12.13 -4.66
N ILE A 194 -25.02 -12.56 -4.76
CA ILE A 194 -24.07 -12.10 -5.77
C ILE A 194 -24.06 -13.04 -6.98
N ARG A 195 -23.79 -12.47 -8.15
CA ARG A 195 -23.57 -13.26 -9.37
C ARG A 195 -22.28 -14.07 -9.21
N GLN A 196 -22.30 -15.36 -9.55
CA GLN A 196 -21.18 -16.30 -9.35
C GLN A 196 -20.00 -16.09 -10.31
N VAL A 197 -19.47 -14.86 -10.33
CA VAL A 197 -18.31 -14.44 -11.10
C VAL A 197 -17.38 -13.66 -10.19
N ILE A 198 -16.21 -14.23 -9.92
CA ILE A 198 -15.16 -13.62 -9.12
C ILE A 198 -14.09 -13.11 -10.08
N ALA A 199 -13.72 -11.83 -9.98
CA ALA A 199 -12.49 -11.34 -10.56
C ALA A 199 -11.39 -11.33 -9.49
N ILE A 200 -10.22 -11.85 -9.86
CA ILE A 200 -9.03 -11.88 -8.99
C ILE A 200 -7.89 -11.12 -9.63
N ASP A 201 -7.12 -10.44 -8.78
CA ASP A 201 -5.90 -9.74 -9.16
C ASP A 201 -5.02 -9.54 -7.94
N ARG A 202 -3.81 -9.04 -8.18
CA ARG A 202 -2.84 -8.74 -7.14
C ARG A 202 -2.24 -7.36 -7.32
N THR A 203 -1.90 -6.74 -6.22
CA THR A 203 -1.16 -5.48 -6.20
C THR A 203 0.00 -5.54 -5.22
N PHE A 204 1.05 -4.76 -5.48
CA PHE A 204 2.22 -4.75 -4.61
C PHE A 204 2.02 -3.81 -3.43
N LEU A 205 2.39 -4.30 -2.25
CA LEU A 205 2.60 -3.44 -1.08
C LEU A 205 3.89 -2.65 -1.28
N THR A 206 3.83 -1.34 -1.04
CA THR A 206 4.92 -0.38 -1.25
C THR A 206 5.50 0.13 0.06
N GLY A 207 4.99 -0.36 1.20
CA GLY A 207 5.48 -0.06 2.54
C GLY A 207 6.83 -0.70 2.85
N PRO A 208 7.25 -0.62 4.12
CA PRO A 208 8.56 -1.12 4.56
C PRO A 208 8.76 -2.61 4.30
N HIS A 209 7.70 -3.41 4.42
CA HIS A 209 7.68 -4.78 3.92
C HIS A 209 7.08 -4.80 2.52
N ARG A 210 7.91 -5.21 1.56
CA ARG A 210 7.45 -5.56 0.22
C ARG A 210 6.64 -6.84 0.32
N GLY A 211 5.59 -6.93 -0.47
CA GLY A 211 4.70 -8.07 -0.49
C GLY A 211 3.64 -7.91 -1.56
N VAL A 212 2.75 -8.88 -1.61
CA VAL A 212 1.64 -8.92 -2.56
C VAL A 212 0.33 -8.95 -1.78
N LEU A 213 -0.57 -8.04 -2.11
CA LEU A 213 -1.97 -8.07 -1.69
C LEU A 213 -2.78 -8.72 -2.82
N PHE A 214 -3.28 -9.91 -2.56
CA PHE A 214 -4.24 -10.63 -3.38
C PHE A 214 -5.64 -10.14 -3.06
N VAL A 215 -6.45 -9.96 -4.09
CA VAL A 215 -7.80 -9.41 -3.99
C VAL A 215 -8.75 -10.26 -4.82
N ALA A 216 -9.86 -10.68 -4.21
CA ALA A 216 -11.01 -11.26 -4.89
C ALA A 216 -12.20 -10.31 -4.75
N VAL A 217 -12.79 -9.93 -5.89
CA VAL A 217 -13.96 -9.04 -5.95
C VAL A 217 -15.02 -9.63 -6.89
N CYS A 218 -16.25 -9.25 -6.64
CA CYS A 218 -17.42 -9.60 -7.43
C CYS A 218 -18.18 -8.32 -7.83
N ILE A 219 -19.33 -8.50 -8.46
CA ILE A 219 -20.28 -7.42 -8.74
C ILE A 219 -21.64 -7.80 -8.16
N ASP A 220 -22.23 -6.90 -7.40
CA ASP A 220 -23.56 -7.10 -6.82
C ASP A 220 -24.71 -6.89 -7.82
N GLY A 221 -25.95 -7.02 -7.35
CA GLY A 221 -27.14 -6.81 -8.17
C GLY A 221 -27.28 -5.38 -8.73
N ASN A 222 -26.62 -4.40 -8.11
CA ASN A 222 -26.64 -2.98 -8.47
C ASN A 222 -25.44 -2.57 -9.33
N GLU A 223 -24.68 -3.54 -9.85
CA GLU A 223 -23.47 -3.31 -10.65
C GLU A 223 -22.33 -2.61 -9.88
N GLN A 224 -22.34 -2.67 -8.55
CA GLN A 224 -21.29 -2.13 -7.69
C GLN A 224 -20.22 -3.17 -7.41
N ILE A 225 -18.99 -2.71 -7.18
CA ILE A 225 -17.85 -3.58 -6.85
C ILE A 225 -18.06 -4.12 -5.44
N PHE A 226 -18.17 -5.44 -5.34
CA PHE A 226 -18.33 -6.14 -4.07
C PHE A 226 -17.05 -6.87 -3.68
N PRO A 227 -16.28 -6.39 -2.70
CA PRO A 227 -15.12 -7.11 -2.18
C PRO A 227 -15.50 -8.41 -1.48
N LEU A 228 -14.83 -9.50 -1.86
CA LEU A 228 -15.10 -10.83 -1.33
C LEU A 228 -14.03 -11.24 -0.30
N ALA A 229 -12.77 -11.29 -0.72
CA ALA A 229 -11.68 -11.79 0.12
C ALA A 229 -10.34 -11.13 -0.18
N PHE A 230 -9.45 -11.17 0.80
CA PHE A 230 -8.12 -10.57 0.74
C PHE A 230 -7.06 -11.55 1.24
N GLY A 231 -5.87 -11.49 0.65
CA GLY A 231 -4.72 -12.22 1.13
C GLY A 231 -3.45 -11.40 1.02
N ILE A 232 -2.51 -11.60 1.92
CA ILE A 232 -1.18 -10.97 1.86
C ILE A 232 -0.13 -12.07 1.83
N GLY A 233 0.83 -11.97 0.92
CA GLY A 233 1.96 -12.88 0.83
C GLY A 233 3.28 -12.18 0.52
N GLU A 234 4.40 -12.89 0.63
CA GLU A 234 5.73 -12.33 0.37
C GLU A 234 5.98 -11.99 -1.11
N SER A 235 5.47 -12.80 -2.05
CA SER A 235 5.73 -12.63 -3.48
C SER A 235 4.66 -13.26 -4.38
N GLU A 236 4.67 -12.85 -5.66
CA GLU A 236 3.76 -13.38 -6.69
C GLU A 236 4.34 -14.69 -7.26
N THR A 237 4.12 -15.79 -6.55
CA THR A 237 4.55 -17.13 -7.00
C THR A 237 3.33 -18.02 -7.29
N ASN A 238 3.58 -19.19 -7.89
CA ASN A 238 2.55 -20.20 -8.07
C ASN A 238 1.98 -20.63 -6.72
N GLU A 239 2.86 -20.85 -5.74
CA GLU A 239 2.52 -21.25 -4.38
C GLU A 239 1.66 -20.18 -3.67
N GLY A 240 1.98 -18.90 -3.87
CA GLY A 240 1.18 -17.81 -3.31
C GLY A 240 -0.24 -17.75 -3.88
N TRP A 241 -0.39 -17.89 -5.21
CA TRP A 241 -1.71 -17.94 -5.84
C TRP A 241 -2.51 -19.19 -5.44
N GLU A 242 -1.87 -20.36 -5.44
CA GLU A 242 -2.49 -21.61 -5.00
C GLU A 242 -2.94 -21.50 -3.55
N TRP A 243 -2.11 -20.97 -2.65
CA TRP A 243 -2.45 -20.79 -1.24
C TRP A 243 -3.64 -19.85 -1.08
N PHE A 244 -3.62 -18.67 -1.71
CA PHE A 244 -4.71 -17.70 -1.65
C PHE A 244 -6.03 -18.30 -2.15
N LEU A 245 -6.00 -18.95 -3.32
CA LEU A 245 -7.17 -19.58 -3.91
C LEU A 245 -7.68 -20.74 -3.04
N SER A 246 -6.80 -21.50 -2.40
CA SER A 246 -7.19 -22.59 -1.50
C SER A 246 -7.94 -22.06 -0.28
N ARG A 247 -7.55 -20.89 0.24
CA ARG A 247 -8.27 -20.23 1.34
C ARG A 247 -9.59 -19.62 0.88
N LEU A 248 -9.62 -19.04 -0.31
CA LEU A 248 -10.87 -18.58 -0.93
C LEU A 248 -11.85 -19.75 -1.11
N HIS A 249 -11.40 -20.88 -1.66
CA HIS A 249 -12.21 -22.09 -1.84
C HIS A 249 -12.73 -22.61 -0.50
N LYS A 250 -11.88 -22.69 0.53
CA LYS A 250 -12.31 -23.07 1.88
C LYS A 250 -13.40 -22.13 2.43
N ALA A 251 -13.37 -20.84 2.09
CA ALA A 251 -14.33 -19.85 2.57
C ALA A 251 -15.68 -19.92 1.84
N ILE A 252 -15.69 -20.14 0.52
CA ILE A 252 -16.93 -20.13 -0.28
C ILE A 252 -17.48 -21.52 -0.61
N GLY A 253 -16.69 -22.58 -0.44
CA GLY A 253 -17.05 -23.93 -0.81
C GLY A 253 -17.13 -24.17 -2.32
N GLU A 254 -17.80 -25.26 -2.70
CA GLU A 254 -18.13 -25.55 -4.10
C GLU A 254 -19.33 -24.71 -4.54
N VAL A 255 -19.16 -23.99 -5.65
CA VAL A 255 -20.18 -23.10 -6.20
C VAL A 255 -20.46 -23.51 -7.65
N GLU A 256 -21.71 -23.88 -7.91
CA GLU A 256 -22.16 -24.24 -9.25
C GLU A 256 -22.04 -23.04 -10.21
N ASP A 257 -21.66 -23.31 -11.46
CA ASP A 257 -21.49 -22.30 -12.50
C ASP A 257 -20.49 -21.16 -12.19
N LEU A 258 -19.62 -21.33 -11.18
CA LEU A 258 -18.61 -20.35 -10.83
C LEU A 258 -17.71 -19.99 -12.02
N VAL A 259 -17.53 -18.70 -12.25
CA VAL A 259 -16.54 -18.16 -13.19
C VAL A 259 -15.48 -17.38 -12.41
N ILE A 260 -14.20 -17.66 -12.68
CA ILE A 260 -13.09 -16.88 -12.14
C ILE A 260 -12.43 -16.12 -13.29
N VAL A 261 -12.34 -14.79 -13.21
CA VAL A 261 -11.74 -13.93 -14.23
C VAL A 261 -10.43 -13.35 -13.70
N SER A 262 -9.33 -13.49 -14.46
CA SER A 262 -8.03 -12.94 -14.07
C SER A 262 -7.17 -12.53 -15.27
N ASP A 263 -6.00 -11.96 -14.99
CA ASP A 263 -4.91 -11.91 -15.98
C ASP A 263 -4.48 -13.33 -16.39
N ARG A 264 -3.84 -13.44 -17.57
CA ARG A 264 -3.40 -14.67 -18.21
C ARG A 264 -2.01 -15.15 -17.78
N LYS A 265 -1.56 -14.79 -16.58
CA LYS A 265 -0.30 -15.36 -16.06
C LYS A 265 -0.49 -16.85 -15.79
N ASN A 266 0.47 -17.65 -16.25
CA ASN A 266 0.42 -19.11 -16.08
C ASN A 266 0.28 -19.52 -14.60
N SER A 267 0.91 -18.77 -13.69
CA SER A 267 0.79 -18.99 -12.25
C SER A 267 -0.66 -18.98 -11.76
N ILE A 268 -1.48 -18.07 -12.29
CA ILE A 268 -2.89 -17.95 -11.92
C ILE A 268 -3.70 -19.07 -12.57
N ILE A 269 -3.50 -19.31 -13.86
CA ILE A 269 -4.24 -20.32 -14.62
C ILE A 269 -4.07 -21.70 -13.96
N THR A 270 -2.83 -22.11 -13.70
CA THR A 270 -2.52 -23.40 -13.07
C THR A 270 -3.12 -23.50 -11.67
N SER A 271 -3.08 -22.42 -10.88
CA SER A 271 -3.64 -22.41 -9.53
C SER A 271 -5.17 -22.49 -9.54
N VAL A 272 -5.84 -21.81 -10.46
CA VAL A 272 -7.30 -21.89 -10.61
C VAL A 272 -7.74 -23.28 -11.06
N GLU A 273 -7.08 -23.86 -12.06
CA GLU A 273 -7.39 -25.21 -12.55
C GLU A 273 -7.19 -26.28 -11.47
N LYS A 274 -6.19 -26.10 -10.59
CA LYS A 274 -5.91 -27.01 -9.48
C LYS A 274 -6.92 -26.88 -8.33
N VAL A 275 -7.24 -25.65 -7.92
CA VAL A 275 -8.04 -25.40 -6.71
C VAL A 275 -9.54 -25.37 -7.00
N PHE A 276 -9.93 -24.87 -8.18
CA PHE A 276 -11.33 -24.76 -8.60
C PHE A 276 -11.56 -25.54 -9.92
N PRO A 277 -11.39 -26.87 -9.93
CA PRO A 277 -11.46 -27.68 -11.14
C PRO A 277 -12.84 -27.63 -11.83
N ASN A 278 -13.90 -27.37 -11.06
CA ASN A 278 -15.27 -27.24 -11.55
C ASN A 278 -15.63 -25.81 -11.97
N SER A 279 -14.75 -24.83 -11.77
CA SER A 279 -14.97 -23.45 -12.20
C SER A 279 -14.60 -23.26 -13.66
N PHE A 280 -15.16 -22.23 -14.28
CA PHE A 280 -14.69 -21.78 -15.58
C PHE A 280 -13.73 -20.60 -15.40
N HIS A 281 -12.47 -20.77 -15.81
CA HIS A 281 -11.52 -19.67 -15.79
C HIS A 281 -11.59 -18.83 -17.07
N GLY A 282 -11.85 -17.53 -16.90
CA GLY A 282 -11.90 -16.53 -17.95
C GLY A 282 -10.67 -15.64 -17.99
N ALA A 283 -10.14 -15.44 -19.19
CA ALA A 283 -9.08 -14.48 -19.43
C ALA A 283 -9.66 -13.06 -19.47
N CYS A 284 -8.99 -12.13 -18.78
CA CYS A 284 -9.29 -10.71 -18.88
C CYS A 284 -9.06 -10.21 -20.32
N ALA A 285 -10.15 -9.75 -20.95
CA ALA A 285 -10.13 -9.25 -22.32
C ALA A 285 -9.24 -8.00 -22.48
N ILE A 286 -9.13 -7.15 -21.45
CA ILE A 286 -8.32 -5.93 -21.50
C ILE A 286 -6.83 -6.27 -21.47
N HIS A 287 -6.39 -7.16 -20.57
CA HIS A 287 -5.02 -7.65 -20.57
C HIS A 287 -4.67 -8.37 -21.88
N LEU A 288 -5.59 -9.20 -22.40
CA LEU A 288 -5.40 -9.85 -23.69
C LEU A 288 -5.26 -8.84 -24.84
N GLN A 289 -6.07 -7.79 -24.84
CA GLN A 289 -5.96 -6.70 -25.82
C GLN A 289 -4.61 -5.98 -25.71
N TRP A 290 -4.17 -5.62 -24.51
CA TRP A 290 -2.90 -4.93 -24.32
C TRP A 290 -1.73 -5.76 -24.80
N ASN A 291 -1.72 -7.06 -24.50
CA ASN A 291 -0.70 -7.98 -24.99
C ASN A 291 -0.73 -8.05 -26.53
N MET A 292 -1.91 -8.22 -27.13
CA MET A 292 -2.06 -8.22 -28.59
C MET A 292 -1.52 -6.91 -29.22
N LEU A 293 -1.91 -5.75 -28.68
CA LEU A 293 -1.47 -4.45 -29.20
C LEU A 293 0.02 -4.16 -28.95
N ALA A 294 0.60 -4.74 -27.90
CA ALA A 294 2.03 -4.65 -27.62
C ALA A 294 2.86 -5.47 -28.63
N HIS A 295 2.39 -6.66 -29.02
CA HIS A 295 3.08 -7.54 -29.97
C HIS A 295 2.86 -7.13 -31.43
N TYR A 296 1.64 -6.71 -31.80
CA TYR A 296 1.23 -6.52 -33.20
C TYR A 296 0.95 -5.06 -33.58
N GLY A 297 1.25 -4.13 -32.67
CA GLY A 297 1.16 -2.69 -32.90
C GLY A 297 -0.14 -2.04 -32.43
N LYS A 298 -0.04 -0.75 -32.08
CA LYS A 298 -1.13 0.07 -31.53
C LYS A 298 -2.11 0.56 -32.61
N ASN A 299 -2.76 -0.37 -33.31
CA ASN A 299 -3.75 -0.06 -34.34
C ASN A 299 -5.15 0.14 -33.74
N LYS A 300 -5.77 1.31 -33.98
CA LYS A 300 -7.12 1.65 -33.47
C LYS A 300 -8.22 0.74 -34.01
N ALA A 301 -8.14 0.32 -35.27
CA ALA A 301 -9.12 -0.58 -35.88
C ALA A 301 -9.00 -1.99 -35.28
N LEU A 302 -7.77 -2.50 -35.10
CA LEU A 302 -7.50 -3.78 -34.45
C LEU A 302 -8.09 -3.80 -33.03
N LYS A 303 -7.80 -2.76 -32.23
CA LYS A 303 -8.38 -2.55 -30.90
C LYS A 303 -9.92 -2.59 -30.94
N ARG A 304 -10.52 -1.82 -31.86
CA ARG A 304 -11.98 -1.69 -31.98
C ARG A 304 -12.67 -3.01 -32.32
N TYR A 305 -12.14 -3.79 -33.26
CA TYR A 305 -12.73 -5.07 -33.63
C TYR A 305 -12.60 -6.10 -32.52
N PHE A 306 -11.45 -6.15 -31.85
CA PHE A 306 -11.28 -6.98 -30.66
C PHE A 306 -12.26 -6.60 -29.54
N ASP A 307 -12.35 -5.30 -29.20
CA ASP A 307 -13.28 -4.80 -28.16
C ASP A 307 -14.73 -5.21 -28.45
N ARG A 308 -15.16 -5.12 -29.71
CA ARG A 308 -16.51 -5.56 -30.11
C ARG A 308 -16.66 -7.07 -30.02
N ALA A 309 -15.67 -7.84 -30.47
CA ALA A 309 -15.71 -9.30 -30.45
C ALA A 309 -15.85 -9.84 -29.02
N THR A 310 -15.30 -9.15 -28.01
CA THR A 310 -15.44 -9.58 -26.61
C THR A 310 -16.89 -9.50 -26.09
N ARG A 311 -17.74 -8.64 -26.67
CA ARG A 311 -19.06 -8.27 -26.10
C ARG A 311 -20.26 -8.82 -26.85
N VAL A 312 -20.11 -9.19 -28.12
CA VAL A 312 -21.22 -9.67 -28.95
C VAL A 312 -21.83 -10.96 -28.38
N TYR A 313 -23.14 -11.10 -28.57
CA TYR A 313 -23.91 -12.26 -28.08
C TYR A 313 -23.94 -13.42 -29.08
N ARG A 314 -23.92 -13.12 -30.39
CA ARG A 314 -24.11 -14.11 -31.45
C ARG A 314 -22.76 -14.55 -32.01
N GLU A 315 -22.57 -15.86 -32.15
CA GLU A 315 -21.39 -16.45 -32.78
C GLU A 315 -21.17 -15.94 -34.20
N SER A 316 -22.23 -15.78 -35.00
CA SER A 316 -22.11 -15.25 -36.37
C SER A 316 -21.52 -13.84 -36.41
N GLN A 317 -21.94 -12.97 -35.49
CA GLN A 317 -21.38 -11.62 -35.36
C GLN A 317 -19.93 -11.66 -34.86
N PHE A 318 -19.61 -12.58 -33.96
CA PHE A 318 -18.26 -12.78 -33.47
C PHE A 318 -17.31 -13.18 -34.61
N LEU A 319 -17.69 -14.17 -35.41
CA LEU A 319 -16.88 -14.67 -36.53
C LEU A 319 -16.65 -13.57 -37.57
N GLN A 320 -17.67 -12.78 -37.90
CA GLN A 320 -17.51 -11.60 -38.76
C GLN A 320 -16.50 -10.61 -38.20
N LEU A 321 -16.51 -10.34 -36.89
CA LEU A 321 -15.54 -9.44 -36.26
C LEU A 321 -14.13 -10.03 -36.25
N MET A 322 -14.00 -11.34 -36.07
CA MET A 322 -12.71 -12.05 -36.16
C MET A 322 -12.13 -12.02 -37.57
N GLU A 323 -12.96 -12.14 -38.60
CA GLU A 323 -12.55 -11.97 -39.99
C GLU A 323 -12.05 -10.55 -40.26
N GLN A 324 -12.78 -9.52 -39.79
CA GLN A 324 -12.32 -8.13 -39.90
C GLN A 324 -11.00 -7.88 -39.16
N LEU A 325 -10.79 -8.54 -38.02
CA LEU A 325 -9.55 -8.48 -37.26
C LEU A 325 -8.40 -9.14 -38.05
N ALA A 326 -8.64 -10.32 -38.63
CA ALA A 326 -7.68 -11.04 -39.46
C ALA A 326 -7.30 -10.28 -40.75
N ASN A 327 -8.25 -9.58 -41.38
CA ASN A 327 -7.99 -8.74 -42.54
C ASN A 327 -7.06 -7.55 -42.24
N ILE A 328 -7.02 -7.08 -40.99
CA ILE A 328 -6.10 -6.04 -40.55
C ILE A 328 -4.74 -6.65 -40.18
N ASN A 329 -4.76 -7.72 -39.40
CA ASN A 329 -3.56 -8.42 -38.98
C ASN A 329 -3.90 -9.89 -38.65
N SER A 330 -3.51 -10.79 -39.55
CA SER A 330 -3.79 -12.22 -39.44
C SER A 330 -3.07 -12.87 -38.26
N GLU A 331 -1.84 -12.45 -37.95
CA GLU A 331 -1.08 -12.96 -36.81
C GLU A 331 -1.72 -12.56 -35.47
N ALA A 332 -2.23 -11.34 -35.36
CA ALA A 332 -2.98 -10.88 -34.19
C ALA A 332 -4.29 -11.68 -34.00
N ALA A 333 -4.98 -12.02 -35.09
CA ALA A 333 -6.17 -12.87 -35.05
C ALA A 333 -5.84 -14.30 -34.61
N GLN A 334 -4.74 -14.87 -35.12
CA GLN A 334 -4.25 -16.17 -34.68
C GLN A 334 -3.85 -16.17 -33.20
N TYR A 335 -3.18 -15.11 -32.74
CA TYR A 335 -2.78 -14.95 -31.34
C TYR A 335 -3.98 -15.04 -30.39
N VAL A 336 -5.06 -14.29 -30.65
CA VAL A 336 -6.25 -14.31 -29.78
C VAL A 336 -7.08 -15.59 -29.94
N THR A 337 -6.99 -16.24 -31.10
CA THR A 337 -7.61 -17.56 -31.36
C THR A 337 -6.92 -18.66 -30.55
N ALA A 338 -5.59 -18.62 -30.44
CA ALA A 338 -4.81 -19.58 -29.64
C ALA A 338 -5.15 -19.54 -28.14
N VAL A 339 -5.77 -18.46 -27.64
CA VAL A 339 -6.25 -18.33 -26.25
C VAL A 339 -7.54 -19.12 -26.01
N ARG A 340 -8.21 -19.53 -27.09
CA ARG A 340 -9.57 -20.06 -27.16
C ARG A 340 -10.66 -19.01 -26.89
N PHE A 341 -11.65 -18.96 -27.77
CA PHE A 341 -12.71 -17.94 -27.74
C PHE A 341 -13.59 -18.02 -26.50
N ASP A 342 -13.82 -19.21 -25.96
CA ASP A 342 -14.60 -19.42 -24.74
C ASP A 342 -14.00 -18.67 -23.55
N ARG A 343 -12.68 -18.54 -23.51
CA ARG A 343 -11.94 -17.93 -22.39
C ARG A 343 -12.09 -16.42 -22.34
N TRP A 344 -12.33 -15.70 -23.44
CA TRP A 344 -12.33 -14.23 -23.45
C TRP A 344 -13.50 -13.57 -24.18
N SER A 345 -14.26 -14.32 -24.97
CA SER A 345 -15.43 -13.82 -25.68
C SER A 345 -16.72 -14.19 -24.96
N ARG A 346 -17.72 -13.33 -25.08
CA ARG A 346 -19.05 -13.63 -24.56
C ARG A 346 -19.76 -14.68 -25.40
N ALA A 347 -19.70 -14.55 -26.73
CA ALA A 347 -20.43 -15.40 -27.67
C ALA A 347 -20.13 -16.89 -27.49
N TYR A 348 -18.87 -17.25 -27.18
CA TYR A 348 -18.45 -18.63 -26.96
C TYR A 348 -18.34 -19.04 -25.48
N SER A 349 -18.75 -18.17 -24.54
CA SER A 349 -18.57 -18.48 -23.13
C SER A 349 -19.53 -19.60 -22.69
N PRO A 350 -19.04 -20.71 -22.11
CA PRO A 350 -19.89 -21.79 -21.62
C PRO A 350 -20.70 -21.40 -20.39
N ARG A 351 -20.35 -20.29 -19.72
CA ARG A 351 -20.99 -19.83 -18.48
C ARG A 351 -21.42 -18.37 -18.57
N LYS A 352 -22.42 -18.02 -17.74
CA LYS A 352 -22.92 -16.65 -17.63
C LYS A 352 -21.88 -15.78 -16.92
N ARG A 353 -21.17 -14.94 -17.70
CA ARG A 353 -20.19 -13.98 -17.16
C ARG A 353 -20.76 -12.63 -16.76
N TYR A 354 -22.06 -12.39 -17.00
CA TYR A 354 -22.77 -11.15 -16.65
C TYR A 354 -22.01 -9.85 -17.01
N ASN A 355 -21.43 -9.79 -18.22
CA ASN A 355 -20.59 -8.68 -18.72
C ASN A 355 -19.22 -8.49 -18.06
N ILE A 356 -18.84 -9.34 -17.09
CA ILE A 356 -17.54 -9.31 -16.43
C ILE A 356 -16.53 -10.03 -17.33
N MET A 357 -16.03 -9.29 -18.32
CA MET A 357 -15.05 -9.77 -19.29
C MET A 357 -13.63 -9.30 -18.96
N SER A 358 -13.46 -8.50 -17.90
CA SER A 358 -12.18 -7.95 -17.49
C SER A 358 -12.04 -7.85 -15.97
N THR A 359 -10.81 -7.64 -15.55
CA THR A 359 -10.39 -7.37 -14.17
C THR A 359 -10.49 -5.88 -13.82
N ASN A 360 -11.28 -5.07 -14.54
CA ASN A 360 -11.41 -3.64 -14.21
C ASN A 360 -11.92 -3.39 -12.78
N ILE A 361 -12.77 -4.29 -12.29
CA ILE A 361 -13.30 -4.21 -10.92
C ILE A 361 -12.20 -4.46 -9.88
N THR A 362 -11.25 -5.36 -10.16
CA THR A 362 -10.10 -5.56 -9.27
C THR A 362 -9.14 -4.37 -9.35
N GLU A 363 -8.93 -3.79 -10.54
CA GLU A 363 -8.10 -2.60 -10.72
C GLU A 363 -8.68 -1.38 -9.97
N SER A 364 -10.00 -1.20 -10.02
CA SER A 364 -10.70 -0.15 -9.29
C SER A 364 -10.61 -0.36 -7.77
N MET A 365 -10.78 -1.60 -7.29
CA MET A 365 -10.53 -1.95 -5.89
C MET A 365 -9.07 -1.69 -5.49
N ASN A 366 -8.12 -2.08 -6.32
CA ASN A 366 -6.69 -1.82 -6.11
C ASN A 366 -6.36 -0.33 -6.03
N ASN A 367 -7.13 0.53 -6.70
CA ASN A 367 -7.03 1.98 -6.61
C ASN A 367 -7.63 2.51 -5.31
N ALA A 368 -8.78 1.99 -4.86
CA ALA A 368 -9.37 2.34 -3.56
C ALA A 368 -8.43 1.96 -2.39
N LEU A 369 -7.73 0.83 -2.52
CA LEU A 369 -6.74 0.33 -1.57
C LEU A 369 -5.35 0.96 -1.73
N LYS A 370 -5.17 1.93 -2.65
CA LYS A 370 -3.87 2.60 -2.82
C LYS A 370 -3.37 3.24 -1.54
N GLY A 371 -4.30 3.67 -0.69
CA GLY A 371 -3.97 4.33 0.56
C GLY A 371 -3.28 3.46 1.59
N CYS A 372 -3.63 2.18 1.66
CA CYS A 372 -3.10 1.30 2.68
C CYS A 372 -1.77 0.62 2.30
N LYS A 373 -1.37 0.66 1.02
CA LYS A 373 -0.20 -0.09 0.51
C LYS A 373 1.13 0.25 1.18
N GLU A 374 1.21 1.41 1.82
CA GLU A 374 2.40 1.89 2.53
C GLU A 374 2.34 1.68 4.05
N LEU A 375 1.20 1.23 4.57
CA LEU A 375 0.99 1.00 6.00
C LEU A 375 1.62 -0.33 6.43
N PRO A 376 1.91 -0.49 7.74
CA PRO A 376 2.15 -1.80 8.34
C PRO A 376 0.96 -2.74 8.09
N ILE A 377 1.20 -4.04 8.19
CA ILE A 377 0.22 -5.07 7.79
C ILE A 377 -1.11 -4.97 8.57
N THR A 378 -1.08 -4.62 9.85
CA THR A 378 -2.28 -4.37 10.66
C THR A 378 -3.05 -3.14 10.17
N GLY A 379 -2.34 -2.06 9.83
CA GLY A 379 -2.92 -0.89 9.18
C GLY A 379 -3.53 -1.17 7.80
N VAL A 380 -2.97 -2.14 7.04
CA VAL A 380 -3.58 -2.62 5.80
C VAL A 380 -4.94 -3.27 6.09
N ILE A 381 -5.01 -4.16 7.08
CA ILE A 381 -6.25 -4.85 7.45
C ILE A 381 -7.28 -3.86 7.98
N ASP A 382 -6.89 -2.95 8.87
CA ASP A 382 -7.79 -1.93 9.42
C ASP A 382 -8.33 -0.98 8.34
N TYR A 383 -7.49 -0.57 7.40
CA TYR A 383 -7.94 0.25 6.26
C TYR A 383 -8.92 -0.52 5.37
N ILE A 384 -8.62 -1.78 5.04
CA ILE A 384 -9.55 -2.61 4.26
C ILE A 384 -10.87 -2.73 5.01
N ARG A 385 -10.85 -3.07 6.30
CA ARG A 385 -12.06 -3.16 7.14
C ARG A 385 -12.85 -1.85 7.11
N GLY A 386 -12.18 -0.70 7.23
CA GLY A 386 -12.81 0.62 7.14
C GLY A 386 -13.48 0.88 5.79
N VAL A 387 -12.86 0.46 4.68
CA VAL A 387 -13.45 0.56 3.33
C VAL A 387 -14.67 -0.35 3.16
N LEU A 388 -14.74 -1.47 3.88
CA LEU A 388 -15.87 -2.40 3.81
C LEU A 388 -17.06 -2.01 4.69
N GLN A 389 -16.80 -1.24 5.75
CA GLN A 389 -17.76 -0.94 6.82
C GLN A 389 -18.25 0.51 6.81
N GLY A 390 -17.58 1.41 6.08
CA GLY A 390 -17.98 2.80 5.86
C GLY A 390 -18.69 2.97 4.52
#